data_AF-A0A2V9ASG0-F1
#
_entry.id   AF-A0A2V9ASG0-F1
#
_cell.length_a   1.000
_cell.length_b   1.000
_cell.length_c   1.000
_cell.angle_alpha   90.00
_cell.angle_beta   90.00
_cell.angle_gamma   90.00
#
_symmetry.space_group_name_H-M   'P 1'
#
loop_
_entity.id
_entity.type
_entity.pdbx_description
1 polymer ?
#
loop_
_entity_poly.entity_id
_entity_poly.type
_entity_poly.pdbx_seq_one_letter_code
_entity_poly.pdbx_strand_id
1 'polypeptide(L)'
;MNDQDLILWKKLQQKWLSRRSLIRGAAGTAAGAGLLLGSGLRSSVQADDDNCKALSRPIPHITSPPGGHFFFPGPPDGSASSTFPHFPNAGFDPSTITDFKGVIAQADLNFSGTGKDLNTGDSTAYMFHTDWRFFKGTFVGVDGLPHAGTLTFI
;
A
#
# COMPACT_ATOMS: atom_id res chain seq x y z
N MET A 1 30.32 -33.71 18.08
CA MET A 1 30.15 -32.48 17.27
C MET A 1 31.05 -31.43 17.88
N ASN A 2 32.01 -30.89 17.13
CA ASN A 2 33.01 -29.95 17.62
C ASN A 2 32.47 -28.51 17.55
N ASP A 3 32.85 -27.62 18.48
CA ASP A 3 32.48 -26.21 18.50
C ASP A 3 32.78 -25.46 17.18
N GLN A 4 33.78 -25.90 16.42
CA GLN A 4 34.07 -25.37 15.09
C GLN A 4 32.98 -25.70 14.06
N ASP A 5 32.33 -26.86 14.15
CA ASP A 5 31.25 -27.25 13.25
C ASP A 5 29.99 -26.42 13.51
N LEU A 6 29.72 -26.08 14.78
CA LEU A 6 28.62 -25.22 15.19
C LEU A 6 28.79 -23.76 14.72
N ILE A 7 30.03 -23.24 14.74
CA ILE A 7 30.36 -21.90 14.24
C ILE A 7 30.24 -21.85 12.71
N LEU A 8 30.65 -22.93 12.02
CA LEU A 8 30.53 -23.06 10.58
C LEU A 8 29.05 -23.08 10.14
N TRP A 9 28.22 -23.84 10.86
CA TRP A 9 26.77 -23.92 10.63
C TRP A 9 26.05 -22.59 10.87
N LYS A 10 26.38 -21.88 11.96
CA LYS A 10 25.82 -20.55 12.22
C LYS A 10 26.22 -19.51 11.17
N LYS A 11 27.46 -19.55 10.67
CA LYS A 11 27.91 -18.67 9.57
C LYS A 11 27.21 -19.00 8.24
N LEU A 12 26.96 -20.28 7.96
CA LEU A 12 26.21 -20.73 6.79
C LEU A 12 24.75 -20.28 6.85
N GLN A 13 24.08 -20.42 8.00
CA GLN A 13 22.71 -19.94 8.21
C GLN A 13 22.59 -18.41 8.11
N GLN A 14 23.56 -17.65 8.63
CA GLN A 14 23.55 -16.18 8.51
C GLN A 14 23.85 -15.68 7.09
N LYS A 15 24.63 -16.44 6.30
CA LYS A 15 24.83 -16.13 4.87
C LYS A 15 23.59 -16.44 4.02
N TRP A 16 22.78 -17.42 4.42
CA TRP A 16 21.61 -17.86 3.65
C TRP A 16 20.33 -17.03 3.89
N LEU A 17 20.27 -16.23 4.95
CA LEU A 17 19.09 -15.42 5.28
C LEU A 17 19.39 -13.91 5.44
N SER A 18 20.33 -13.39 4.65
CA SER A 18 20.54 -11.94 4.59
C SER A 18 19.52 -11.29 3.64
N ARG A 19 18.86 -10.22 4.12
CA ARG A 19 17.83 -9.44 3.39
C ARG A 19 18.23 -9.02 1.95
N ARG A 20 19.53 -9.02 1.62
CA ARG A 20 20.06 -8.70 0.28
C ARG A 20 20.01 -9.86 -0.73
N SER A 21 19.98 -11.13 -0.32
CA SER A 21 19.87 -12.26 -1.26
C SER A 21 18.45 -12.42 -1.80
N LEU A 22 17.44 -12.07 -0.98
CA LEU A 22 16.03 -12.10 -1.38
C LEU A 22 15.72 -11.11 -2.52
N ILE A 23 16.38 -9.95 -2.54
CA ILE A 23 16.17 -8.92 -3.58
C ILE A 23 16.93 -9.27 -4.88
N ARG A 24 18.04 -10.01 -4.83
CA ARG A 24 18.75 -10.50 -6.04
C ARG A 24 18.13 -11.75 -6.66
N GLY A 25 17.33 -12.52 -5.92
CA GLY A 25 16.65 -13.72 -6.44
C GLY A 25 15.46 -13.43 -7.36
N ALA A 26 14.88 -12.22 -7.32
CA ALA A 26 13.71 -11.85 -8.12
C ALA A 26 14.05 -11.33 -9.53
N ALA A 27 15.33 -11.08 -9.83
CA ALA A 27 15.76 -10.51 -11.11
C ALA A 27 16.36 -11.54 -12.09
N GLY A 28 16.25 -12.85 -11.82
CA GLY A 28 17.05 -13.86 -12.53
C GLY A 28 16.41 -15.25 -12.72
N THR A 29 15.10 -15.37 -12.88
CA THR A 29 14.44 -16.64 -13.25
C THR A 29 13.60 -16.51 -14.53
N ALA A 30 14.24 -16.01 -15.59
CA ALA A 30 13.83 -16.27 -16.97
C ALA A 30 14.60 -17.48 -17.53
N ALA A 31 14.48 -18.65 -16.90
CA ALA A 31 14.84 -19.96 -17.46
C ALA A 31 14.31 -21.06 -16.53
N GLY A 32 13.67 -22.08 -17.10
CA GLY A 32 12.74 -23.00 -16.43
C GLY A 32 13.28 -23.79 -15.23
N ALA A 33 12.39 -24.00 -14.26
CA ALA A 33 12.11 -25.28 -13.60
C ALA A 33 10.89 -25.08 -12.69
N GLY A 34 9.89 -25.95 -12.83
CA GLY A 34 8.58 -25.77 -12.21
C GLY A 34 8.60 -25.85 -10.69
N LEU A 35 7.86 -24.93 -10.07
CA LEU A 35 7.30 -25.12 -8.74
C LEU A 35 5.83 -24.66 -8.80
N LEU A 36 4.92 -25.63 -8.84
CA LEU A 36 3.48 -25.42 -8.72
C LEU A 36 3.18 -25.09 -7.24
N LEU A 37 3.23 -23.81 -6.88
CA LEU A 37 2.63 -23.30 -5.66
C LEU A 37 1.28 -22.67 -6.01
N GLY A 38 0.28 -23.04 -5.21
CA GLY A 38 -1.14 -22.81 -5.45
C GLY A 38 -1.51 -21.39 -5.88
N SER A 39 -2.51 -21.35 -6.75
CA SER A 39 -3.29 -20.21 -7.20
C SER A 39 -3.64 -19.26 -6.04
N GLY A 40 -2.97 -18.10 -5.96
CA GLY A 40 -3.39 -17.05 -5.02
C GLY A 40 -2.59 -15.75 -5.00
N LEU A 41 -1.29 -15.78 -5.30
CA LEU A 41 -0.44 -14.59 -5.19
C LEU A 41 0.09 -14.14 -6.57
N ARG A 42 -0.80 -13.56 -7.38
CA ARG A 42 -0.37 -12.67 -8.47
C ARG A 42 -0.34 -11.25 -7.93
N SER A 43 0.79 -10.85 -7.35
CA SER A 43 1.16 -9.45 -7.19
C SER A 43 2.38 -9.17 -8.05
N SER A 44 2.14 -8.83 -9.31
CA SER A 44 3.01 -7.93 -10.04
C SER A 44 2.23 -6.63 -10.24
N VAL A 45 2.51 -5.63 -9.41
CA VAL A 45 2.26 -4.25 -9.85
C VAL A 45 3.32 -3.99 -10.90
N GLN A 46 2.99 -4.30 -12.14
CA GLN A 46 3.77 -3.90 -13.31
C GLN A 46 3.32 -2.47 -13.65
N ALA A 47 4.23 -1.52 -13.55
CA ALA A 47 4.09 -0.28 -14.31
C ALA A 47 4.24 -0.70 -15.78
N ASP A 48 3.11 -0.69 -16.49
CA ASP A 48 3.00 -1.01 -17.90
C ASP A 48 2.78 0.34 -18.58
N ASP A 49 3.71 0.73 -19.46
CA ASP A 49 3.87 2.08 -20.01
C ASP A 49 3.26 2.23 -21.43
N ASP A 50 2.82 1.14 -22.05
CA ASP A 50 2.40 1.19 -23.47
C ASP A 50 0.88 1.20 -23.70
N ASN A 51 0.08 1.15 -22.63
CA ASN A 51 -1.37 1.27 -22.71
C ASN A 51 -1.85 2.23 -21.63
N CYS A 52 -2.55 3.30 -22.02
CA CYS A 52 -3.15 4.23 -21.06
C CYS A 52 -4.03 3.43 -20.08
N LYS A 53 -3.54 3.22 -18.85
CA LYS A 53 -4.29 2.51 -17.83
C LYS A 53 -5.59 3.26 -17.61
N ALA A 54 -6.70 2.54 -17.62
CA ALA A 54 -8.01 3.14 -17.40
C ALA A 54 -8.01 3.92 -16.08
N LEU A 55 -8.29 5.22 -16.17
CA LEU A 55 -8.33 6.09 -15.01
C LEU A 55 -9.66 5.90 -14.29
N SER A 56 -9.62 5.67 -12.98
CA SER A 56 -10.83 5.58 -12.16
C SER A 56 -11.52 6.93 -12.05
N ARG A 57 -12.85 6.94 -12.08
CA ARG A 57 -13.64 8.15 -11.87
C ARG A 57 -13.66 8.53 -10.37
N PRO A 58 -13.12 9.70 -9.99
CA PRO A 58 -13.16 10.13 -8.59
C PRO A 58 -14.60 10.47 -8.17
N ILE A 59 -14.90 10.32 -6.88
CA ILE A 59 -16.16 10.80 -6.30
C ILE A 59 -16.23 12.33 -6.51
N PRO A 60 -17.31 12.90 -7.05
CA PRO A 60 -17.46 14.34 -7.17
C PRO A 60 -17.42 15.03 -5.81
N HIS A 61 -16.55 16.01 -5.66
CA HIS A 61 -16.36 16.73 -4.40
C HIS A 61 -17.45 17.79 -4.22
N ILE A 62 -18.49 17.50 -3.41
CA ILE A 62 -19.59 18.42 -3.08
C ILE A 62 -19.66 18.78 -1.59
N THR A 63 -18.52 18.81 -0.90
CA THR A 63 -18.48 19.14 0.53
C THR A 63 -18.66 20.64 0.81
N SER A 64 -19.20 20.97 1.98
CA SER A 64 -19.29 22.34 2.51
C SER A 64 -18.48 22.44 3.80
N PRO A 65 -17.45 23.30 3.88
CA PRO A 65 -16.94 24.17 2.82
C PRO A 65 -16.31 23.38 1.65
N PRO A 66 -16.26 23.96 0.43
CA PRO A 66 -15.75 23.28 -0.75
C PRO A 66 -14.34 22.72 -0.55
N GLY A 67 -14.12 21.47 -0.96
CA GLY A 67 -12.80 20.84 -1.03
C GLY A 67 -12.36 20.06 0.23
N GLY A 68 -13.22 19.90 1.23
CA GLY A 68 -12.95 19.01 2.37
C GLY A 68 -13.14 17.55 1.99
N HIS A 69 -12.10 16.71 2.15
CA HIS A 69 -12.14 15.26 1.99
C HIS A 69 -11.72 14.60 3.28
N PHE A 70 -12.70 14.15 4.09
CA PHE A 70 -12.42 13.47 5.33
C PHE A 70 -12.88 12.02 5.23
N PHE A 71 -11.96 11.14 4.88
CA PHE A 71 -12.20 9.71 4.85
C PHE A 71 -11.66 9.12 6.14
N PHE A 72 -12.47 9.20 7.19
CA PHE A 72 -12.08 8.71 8.50
C PHE A 72 -11.96 7.18 8.46
N PRO A 73 -10.90 6.59 9.02
CA PRO A 73 -10.81 5.14 9.13
C PRO A 73 -11.96 4.63 10.02
N GLY A 74 -12.65 3.57 9.61
CA GLY A 74 -13.71 2.95 10.41
C GLY A 74 -14.69 2.10 9.59
N PRO A 75 -15.74 1.53 10.22
CA PRO A 75 -16.76 0.76 9.52
C PRO A 75 -17.58 1.62 8.56
N PRO A 76 -17.60 1.32 7.25
CA PRO A 76 -18.22 2.19 6.23
C PRO A 76 -19.74 2.36 6.42
N ASP A 77 -20.38 1.42 7.12
CA ASP A 77 -21.80 1.45 7.50
C ASP A 77 -22.10 2.36 8.70
N GLY A 78 -21.08 3.05 9.26
CA GLY A 78 -21.25 3.91 10.42
C GLY A 78 -21.43 3.15 11.75
N SER A 79 -21.18 1.83 11.77
CA SER A 79 -21.35 0.97 12.96
C SER A 79 -20.28 1.15 14.04
N ALA A 80 -19.46 2.21 13.96
CA ALA A 80 -18.41 2.49 14.93
C ALA A 80 -18.97 2.68 16.35
N SER A 81 -18.28 2.11 17.35
CA SER A 81 -18.56 2.35 18.77
C SER A 81 -18.47 3.83 19.10
N SER A 82 -19.24 4.29 20.09
CA SER A 82 -19.15 5.66 20.61
C SER A 82 -17.78 6.02 21.20
N THR A 83 -16.97 5.01 21.52
CA THR A 83 -15.58 5.17 21.98
C THR A 83 -14.57 5.34 20.85
N PHE A 84 -15.01 5.32 19.59
CA PHE A 84 -14.13 5.40 18.43
C PHE A 84 -13.67 6.85 18.19
N PRO A 85 -12.39 7.11 17.84
CA PRO A 85 -11.81 8.47 17.77
C PRO A 85 -12.50 9.48 16.84
N HIS A 86 -13.38 9.01 15.95
CA HIS A 86 -14.10 9.84 14.98
C HIS A 86 -15.63 9.66 15.03
N PHE A 87 -16.16 9.07 16.11
CA PHE A 87 -17.61 9.05 16.35
C PHE A 87 -18.14 10.46 16.72
N PRO A 88 -19.34 10.87 16.29
CA PRO A 88 -20.34 10.15 15.49
C PRO A 88 -20.25 10.48 13.98
N ASN A 89 -19.08 10.89 13.47
CA ASN A 89 -18.97 11.31 12.07
C ASN A 89 -19.42 10.17 11.16
N ALA A 90 -20.53 10.39 10.43
CA ALA A 90 -21.10 9.40 9.54
C ALA A 90 -20.21 9.24 8.29
N GLY A 91 -20.14 8.02 7.74
CA GLY A 91 -19.46 7.75 6.48
C GLY A 91 -17.96 7.51 6.63
N PHE A 92 -17.58 6.42 7.28
CA PHE A 92 -16.20 5.92 7.29
C PHE A 92 -15.82 5.18 6.00
N ASP A 93 -16.54 5.41 4.89
CA ASP A 93 -16.19 4.79 3.62
C ASP A 93 -14.91 5.44 3.09
N PRO A 94 -13.78 4.70 3.01
CA PRO A 94 -12.54 5.25 2.50
C PRO A 94 -12.52 5.33 0.96
N SER A 95 -13.65 5.08 0.30
CA SER A 95 -13.72 5.10 -1.16
C SER A 95 -13.48 6.49 -1.73
N THR A 96 -12.57 6.58 -2.70
CA THR A 96 -12.35 7.78 -3.53
C THR A 96 -12.82 7.55 -4.97
N ILE A 97 -13.42 6.39 -5.25
CA ILE A 97 -13.86 5.95 -6.57
C ILE A 97 -15.37 5.70 -6.51
N THR A 98 -16.15 6.37 -7.37
CA THR A 98 -17.63 6.31 -7.33
C THR A 98 -18.18 4.91 -7.59
N ASP A 99 -17.73 4.26 -8.66
CA ASP A 99 -18.33 3.04 -9.20
C ASP A 99 -17.41 1.84 -8.98
N PHE A 100 -17.03 1.60 -7.73
CA PHE A 100 -16.10 0.55 -7.35
C PHE A 100 -16.80 -0.63 -6.68
N LYS A 101 -16.39 -1.84 -7.07
CA LYS A 101 -16.75 -3.09 -6.40
C LYS A 101 -15.49 -3.89 -6.10
N GLY A 102 -15.18 -4.07 -4.81
CA GLY A 102 -14.03 -4.84 -4.39
C GLY A 102 -13.64 -4.58 -2.96
N VAL A 103 -12.34 -4.68 -2.69
CA VAL A 103 -11.75 -4.42 -1.38
C VAL A 103 -11.04 -3.07 -1.40
N ILE A 104 -11.31 -2.27 -0.36
CA ILE A 104 -10.59 -1.03 -0.09
C ILE A 104 -9.84 -1.23 1.22
N ALA A 105 -8.58 -0.84 1.25
CA ALA A 105 -7.79 -0.74 2.47
C ALA A 105 -7.29 0.69 2.62
N GLN A 106 -7.25 1.17 3.86
CA GLN A 106 -6.71 2.48 4.21
C GLN A 106 -5.63 2.32 5.28
N ALA A 107 -4.58 3.14 5.18
CA ALA A 107 -3.60 3.34 6.24
C ALA A 107 -3.45 4.84 6.51
N ASP A 108 -3.93 5.27 7.67
CA ASP A 108 -3.66 6.60 8.23
C ASP A 108 -2.40 6.47 9.11
N LEU A 109 -1.32 7.14 8.70
CA LEU A 109 0.00 6.97 9.29
C LEU A 109 0.57 8.30 9.74
N ASN A 110 0.98 8.33 11.01
CA ASN A 110 1.75 9.41 11.59
C ASN A 110 3.21 8.97 11.74
N PHE A 111 4.11 9.74 11.12
CA PHE A 111 5.54 9.54 11.16
C PHE A 111 6.21 10.73 11.82
N SER A 112 7.38 10.47 12.41
CA SER A 112 8.29 11.50 12.90
C SER A 112 9.70 11.20 12.40
N GLY A 113 10.46 12.24 12.08
CA GLY A 113 11.84 12.10 11.67
C GLY A 113 12.64 13.36 11.96
N THR A 114 13.97 13.27 11.88
CA THR A 114 14.86 14.44 11.99
C THR A 114 15.46 14.70 10.62
N GLY A 115 15.14 15.85 10.05
CA GLY A 115 15.78 16.33 8.82
C GLY A 115 17.05 17.07 9.19
N LYS A 116 18.13 16.81 8.44
CA LYS A 116 19.41 17.49 8.59
C LYS A 116 19.71 18.29 7.33
N ASP A 117 19.99 19.57 7.49
CA ASP A 117 20.52 20.40 6.41
C ASP A 117 21.96 19.94 6.09
N LEU A 118 22.21 19.58 4.83
CA LEU A 118 23.50 19.05 4.41
C LEU A 118 24.55 20.13 4.17
N ASN A 119 24.16 21.40 4.04
CA ASN A 119 25.03 22.54 3.85
C ASN A 119 25.44 23.16 5.20
N THR A 120 24.49 23.35 6.13
CA THR A 120 24.77 23.97 7.44
C THR A 120 25.06 22.95 8.54
N GLY A 121 24.58 21.71 8.39
CA GLY A 121 24.68 20.67 9.41
C GLY A 121 23.58 20.71 10.47
N ASP A 122 22.69 21.71 10.43
CA ASP A 122 21.61 21.88 11.40
C ASP A 122 20.58 20.77 11.29
N SER A 123 19.91 20.46 12.41
CA SER A 123 18.90 19.40 12.48
C SER A 123 17.59 19.92 13.05
N THR A 124 16.47 19.44 12.52
CA THR A 124 15.13 19.78 12.97
C THR A 124 14.24 18.54 12.98
N ALA A 125 13.39 18.42 14.00
CA ALA A 125 12.37 17.39 14.06
C ALA A 125 11.18 17.77 13.16
N TYR A 126 10.70 16.80 12.40
CA TYR A 126 9.55 16.91 11.52
C TYR A 126 8.52 15.85 11.87
N MET A 127 7.26 16.22 11.68
CA MET A 127 6.14 15.29 11.66
C MET A 127 5.62 15.18 10.24
N PHE A 128 5.20 13.98 9.86
CA PHE A 128 4.58 13.71 8.56
C PHE A 128 3.34 12.84 8.78
N HIS A 129 2.20 13.34 8.34
CA HIS A 129 0.93 12.62 8.36
C HIS A 129 0.56 12.27 6.91
N THR A 130 0.07 11.06 6.68
CA THR A 130 -0.31 10.61 5.35
C THR A 130 -1.45 9.61 5.41
N ASP A 131 -2.33 9.70 4.41
CA ASP A 131 -3.51 8.84 4.27
C ASP A 131 -3.40 8.01 2.99
N TRP A 132 -2.98 6.75 3.11
CA TRP A 132 -2.81 5.85 1.98
C TRP A 132 -4.07 5.04 1.75
N ARG A 133 -4.48 4.90 0.49
CA ARG A 133 -5.64 4.10 0.09
C ARG A 133 -5.25 3.12 -0.99
N PHE A 134 -5.71 1.88 -0.84
CA PHE A 134 -5.49 0.78 -1.77
C PHE A 134 -6.83 0.22 -2.21
N PHE A 135 -6.97 0.01 -3.52
CA PHE A 135 -8.18 -0.50 -4.14
C PHE A 135 -7.82 -1.77 -4.89
N LYS A 136 -8.59 -2.84 -4.71
CA LYS A 136 -8.52 -4.05 -5.54
C LYS A 136 -9.92 -4.52 -5.91
N GLY A 137 -10.25 -4.45 -7.19
CA GLY A 137 -11.60 -4.79 -7.65
C GLY A 137 -11.88 -4.34 -9.06
N THR A 138 -13.17 -4.13 -9.34
CA THR A 138 -13.67 -3.59 -10.60
C THR A 138 -14.13 -2.15 -10.39
N PHE A 139 -13.80 -1.26 -11.33
CA PHE A 139 -14.25 0.14 -11.34
C PHE A 139 -14.76 0.55 -12.71
N VAL A 140 -15.62 1.56 -12.78
CA VAL A 140 -15.93 2.23 -14.06
C VAL A 140 -14.91 3.34 -14.30
N GLY A 141 -14.23 3.27 -15.46
CA GLY A 141 -13.23 4.25 -15.85
C GLY A 141 -13.85 5.56 -16.30
N VAL A 142 -13.01 6.57 -16.53
CA VAL A 142 -13.41 7.84 -17.16
C VAL A 142 -13.93 7.66 -18.59
N ASP A 143 -13.60 6.53 -19.22
CA ASP A 143 -14.14 6.08 -20.50
C ASP A 143 -15.55 5.49 -20.41
N GLY A 144 -16.11 5.34 -19.20
CA GLY A 144 -17.43 4.77 -18.96
C GLY A 144 -17.47 3.24 -19.03
N LEU A 145 -16.32 2.57 -19.18
CA LEU A 145 -16.24 1.11 -19.27
C LEU A 145 -15.81 0.49 -17.94
N PRO A 146 -16.20 -0.76 -17.65
CA PRO A 146 -15.74 -1.48 -16.46
C PRO A 146 -14.31 -2.01 -16.65
N HIS A 147 -13.46 -1.79 -15.65
CA HIS A 147 -12.06 -2.22 -15.63
C HIS A 147 -11.75 -2.95 -14.33
N ALA A 148 -10.97 -4.02 -14.40
CA ALA A 148 -10.44 -4.69 -13.22
C ALA A 148 -9.02 -4.20 -12.95
N GLY A 149 -8.72 -3.82 -11.71
CA GLY A 149 -7.42 -3.24 -11.41
C GLY A 149 -7.08 -3.22 -9.93
N THR A 150 -5.83 -2.84 -9.67
CA THR A 150 -5.33 -2.46 -8.35
C THR A 150 -4.83 -1.03 -8.44
N LEU A 151 -5.36 -0.15 -7.59
CA LEU A 151 -5.03 1.28 -7.58
C LEU A 151 -4.56 1.69 -6.19
N THR A 152 -3.77 2.75 -6.13
CA THR A 152 -3.37 3.38 -4.86
C THR A 152 -3.47 4.89 -4.98
N PHE A 153 -3.80 5.53 -3.86
CA PHE A 153 -3.80 6.99 -3.69
C PHE A 153 -3.07 7.33 -2.39
N ILE A 154 -2.29 8.41 -2.40
CA ILE A 154 -1.54 8.96 -1.26
C ILE A 154 -1.90 10.44 -1.16
#